data_AF-A0A2V9P9W3-F1
#
_entry.id   AF-A0A2V9P9W3-F1
#
_cell.length_a   1.000
_cell.length_b   1.000
_cell.length_c   1.000
_cell.angle_alpha   90.00
_cell.angle_beta   90.00
_cell.angle_gamma   90.00
#
_symmetry.space_group_name_H-M   'P 1'
#
loop_
_entity.id
_entity.type
_entity.pdbx_description
1 polymer ?
#
loop_
_entity_poly.entity_id
_entity_poly.type
_entity_poly.pdbx_seq_one_letter_code
_entity_poly.pdbx_strand_id
1 'polypeptide(L)'
;MAWDPWKNGKTSIRAGFGMFYDNGQEFGNAENDIFLGSGFNTNLSVTNTTMQNPTGGTRSFSAAAPQLQSRVPINYKYPYTTQWSLDVQREMLRGWILDVGYYGNNGIHLPGFLDINQ
;
A
#
# COMPACT_ATOMS: atom_id res chain seq x y z
N MET A 1 12.65 -21.71 -12.13
CA MET A 1 13.77 -22.48 -12.73
C MET A 1 13.69 -23.92 -12.29
N ALA A 2 14.06 -24.87 -13.15
CA ALA A 2 14.13 -26.29 -12.81
C ALA A 2 15.45 -26.86 -13.34
N TRP A 3 16.14 -27.65 -12.52
CA TRP A 3 17.47 -28.18 -12.80
C TRP A 3 17.56 -29.65 -12.36
N ASP A 4 18.17 -30.47 -13.21
CA ASP A 4 18.60 -31.82 -12.88
C ASP A 4 20.14 -31.84 -12.77
N PRO A 5 20.70 -32.00 -11.56
CA PRO A 5 22.15 -31.98 -11.34
C PRO A 5 22.90 -33.13 -12.01
N TRP A 6 22.25 -34.28 -12.12
CA TRP A 6 22.88 -35.51 -12.57
C TRP A 6 22.44 -35.92 -13.98
N LYS A 7 21.52 -35.16 -14.60
CA LYS A 7 20.99 -35.40 -15.96
C LYS A 7 20.43 -36.81 -16.17
N ASN A 8 20.02 -37.45 -15.08
CA ASN A 8 19.55 -38.83 -15.08
C ASN A 8 18.02 -38.91 -14.90
N GLY A 9 17.34 -37.76 -14.81
CA GLY A 9 15.90 -37.64 -14.62
C GLY A 9 15.41 -38.01 -13.22
N LYS A 10 16.29 -38.49 -12.33
CA LYS A 10 15.92 -39.01 -11.01
C LYS A 10 15.91 -37.94 -9.93
N THR A 11 16.50 -36.78 -10.19
CA THR A 11 16.43 -35.66 -9.24
C THR A 11 16.07 -34.38 -9.97
N SER A 12 15.08 -33.67 -9.45
CA SER A 12 14.64 -32.38 -9.95
C SER A 12 14.70 -31.38 -8.81
N ILE A 13 15.44 -30.30 -9.02
CA ILE A 13 15.47 -29.15 -8.12
C ILE A 13 14.73 -28.02 -8.83
N ARG A 14 13.73 -27.44 -8.17
CA ARG A 14 12.96 -26.31 -8.70
C ARG A 14 13.06 -25.15 -7.73
N ALA A 15 13.24 -23.95 -8.27
CA ALA A 15 13.25 -22.73 -7.48
C ALA A 15 12.44 -21.65 -8.18
N GLY A 16 11.71 -20.85 -7.41
CA GLY A 16 10.92 -19.73 -7.86
C GLY A 16 11.19 -18.50 -7.02
N PHE A 17 11.18 -17.32 -7.65
CA PHE A 17 11.24 -16.04 -6.98
C PHE A 17 10.31 -15.04 -7.70
N GLY A 18 9.53 -14.29 -6.93
CA GLY A 18 8.61 -13.29 -7.46
C GLY A 18 8.53 -12.07 -6.54
N MET A 19 8.39 -10.90 -7.14
CA MET A 19 8.16 -9.63 -6.44
C MET A 19 6.83 -9.05 -6.90
N PHE A 20 5.96 -8.74 -5.95
CA PHE A 20 4.63 -8.21 -6.18
C PHE A 20 4.52 -6.85 -5.50
N TYR A 21 4.12 -5.83 -6.26
CA TYR A 21 3.91 -4.48 -5.75
C TYR A 21 2.44 -4.28 -5.46
N ASP A 22 2.14 -3.64 -4.33
CA ASP A 22 0.81 -3.11 -4.07
C ASP A 22 0.78 -1.66 -4.53
N ASN A 23 -0.26 -1.29 -5.29
CA ASN A 23 -0.45 0.04 -5.87
C ASN A 23 -0.93 1.09 -4.85
N GLY A 24 -0.84 0.81 -3.54
CA GLY A 24 -0.95 1.83 -2.50
C GLY A 24 -2.33 2.46 -2.40
N GLN A 25 -3.37 1.74 -2.86
CA GLN A 25 -4.76 2.22 -2.78
C GLN A 25 -5.25 2.38 -1.33
N GLU A 26 -4.53 1.84 -0.34
CA GLU A 26 -4.73 2.14 1.09
C GLU A 26 -4.50 3.63 1.42
N PHE A 27 -3.68 4.35 0.65
CA PHE A 27 -3.61 5.81 0.68
C PHE A 27 -4.69 6.40 -0.22
N GLY A 28 -5.95 6.07 0.09
CA GLY A 28 -7.12 6.64 -0.55
C GLY A 28 -6.95 8.16 -0.66
N ASN A 29 -6.98 8.67 -1.89
CA ASN A 29 -6.92 10.08 -2.24
C ASN A 29 -6.05 10.96 -1.32
N ALA A 30 -4.74 10.71 -1.25
CA ALA A 30 -3.82 11.66 -0.63
C ALA A 30 -4.00 13.10 -1.17
N GLU A 31 -4.44 13.23 -2.43
CA GLU A 31 -4.83 14.50 -3.05
C GLU A 31 -6.10 15.12 -2.47
N ASN A 32 -7.12 14.35 -2.06
CA ASN A 32 -8.34 14.92 -1.48
C ASN A 32 -8.09 15.56 -0.09
N ASP A 33 -7.17 15.00 0.69
CA ASP A 33 -6.84 15.55 2.01
C ASP A 33 -6.16 16.92 1.96
N ILE A 34 -5.41 17.22 0.89
CA ILE A 34 -4.81 18.55 0.66
C ILE A 34 -5.91 19.61 0.47
N PHE A 35 -7.05 19.26 -0.14
CA PHE A 35 -8.20 20.17 -0.30
C PHE A 35 -9.08 20.28 0.94
N LEU A 36 -9.00 19.29 1.85
CA LEU A 36 -9.67 19.32 3.17
C LEU A 36 -8.83 20.04 4.24
N GLY A 37 -7.56 20.34 3.96
CA GLY A 37 -6.69 21.16 4.78
C GLY A 37 -7.30 22.54 5.02
N SER A 38 -7.80 22.76 6.23
CA SER A 38 -8.33 24.06 6.65
C SER A 38 -7.27 25.13 6.45
N GLY A 39 -7.58 26.11 5.60
CA GLY A 39 -6.75 27.29 5.34
C GLY A 39 -6.40 27.60 3.88
N PHE A 40 -6.61 26.67 2.94
CA PHE A 40 -6.77 27.02 1.51
C PHE A 40 -8.24 27.14 1.09
N ASN A 41 -9.15 26.57 1.87
CA ASN A 41 -10.58 26.55 1.60
C ASN A 41 -11.28 27.76 2.26
N THR A 42 -11.26 28.92 1.61
CA THR A 42 -11.97 30.13 2.09
C THR A 42 -13.46 30.05 1.74
N ASN A 43 -14.25 29.39 2.58
CA ASN A 43 -15.70 29.39 2.42
C ASN A 43 -16.27 30.73 2.90
N LEU A 44 -16.84 31.50 1.98
CA LEU A 44 -17.60 32.71 2.29
C LEU A 44 -19.04 32.32 2.59
N SER A 45 -19.46 32.50 3.85
CA SER A 45 -20.84 32.32 4.26
C SER A 45 -21.51 33.68 4.40
N VAL A 46 -22.68 33.83 3.79
CA VAL A 46 -23.53 35.01 3.97
C VAL A 46 -24.83 34.54 4.58
N THR A 47 -25.06 34.94 5.83
CA THR A 47 -26.28 34.60 6.58
C THR A 47 -27.14 35.84 6.79
N ASN A 48 -28.44 35.64 7.04
CA ASN A 48 -29.43 36.70 7.27
C ASN A 48 -29.63 37.67 6.09
N THR A 49 -29.59 37.18 4.85
CA THR A 49 -30.03 37.97 3.68
C THR A 49 -31.56 37.95 3.58
N THR A 50 -32.16 39.04 3.16
CA THR A 50 -33.59 39.11 2.86
C THR A 50 -33.79 39.41 1.38
N MET A 51 -34.94 39.05 0.81
CA MET A 51 -35.23 39.37 -0.61
C MET A 51 -35.28 40.88 -0.87
N GLN A 52 -35.60 41.67 0.15
CA GLN A 52 -35.66 43.13 0.10
C GLN A 52 -34.28 43.78 0.25
N ASN A 53 -33.30 43.08 0.85
CA ASN A 53 -31.94 43.57 1.00
C ASN A 53 -30.92 42.41 0.87
N PRO A 54 -30.63 41.98 -0.37
CA PRO A 54 -29.75 40.83 -0.62
C PRO A 54 -28.28 41.09 -0.22
N THR A 55 -27.88 42.35 -0.01
CA THR A 55 -26.50 42.72 0.36
C THR A 55 -26.31 42.97 1.86
N GLY A 56 -27.40 43.03 2.64
CA GLY A 56 -27.38 43.36 4.08
C GLY A 56 -27.05 42.21 5.04
N GLY A 57 -26.74 41.02 4.52
CA GLY A 57 -26.40 39.86 5.33
C GLY A 57 -25.06 39.99 6.05
N THR A 58 -24.87 39.21 7.11
CA THR A 58 -23.58 39.10 7.80
C THR A 58 -22.66 38.18 7.02
N ARG A 59 -21.45 38.66 6.69
CA ARG A 59 -20.43 37.89 5.98
C ARG A 59 -19.45 37.31 6.97
N SER A 60 -19.27 36.00 6.93
CA SER A 60 -18.24 35.29 7.70
C SER A 60 -17.38 34.50 6.73
N PHE A 61 -16.09 34.43 7.02
CA PHE A 61 -15.15 33.57 6.32
C PHE A 61 -14.28 32.85 7.35
N SER A 62 -13.93 31.60 7.06
CA SER A 62 -13.00 30.85 7.91
C SER A 62 -11.57 31.34 7.64
N ALA A 63 -10.97 32.00 8.64
CA ALA A 63 -9.57 32.46 8.61
C ALA A 63 -8.61 31.40 9.20
N ALA A 64 -8.85 30.12 8.90
CA ALA A 64 -7.93 29.08 9.35
C ALA A 64 -6.57 29.22 8.64
N ALA A 65 -5.48 29.08 9.40
CA ALA A 65 -4.14 29.04 8.80
C ALA A 65 -3.97 27.75 8.00
N PRO A 66 -3.39 27.79 6.78
CA PRO A 66 -3.13 26.60 5.97
C PRO A 66 -2.48 25.49 6.79
N GLN A 67 -3.16 24.36 6.92
CA GLN A 67 -2.58 23.16 7.49
C GLN A 67 -2.03 22.27 6.36
N LEU A 68 -0.73 21.95 6.42
CA LEU A 68 -0.13 20.94 5.55
C LEU A 68 -0.56 19.56 6.04
N GLN A 69 -1.63 19.02 5.43
CA GLN A 69 -2.14 17.70 5.75
C GLN A 69 -1.52 16.68 4.78
N SER A 70 -0.32 16.18 5.10
CA SER A 70 0.29 15.09 4.34
C SER A 70 0.03 13.77 5.05
N ARG A 71 -0.92 12.98 4.54
CA ARG A 71 -1.12 11.59 5.00
C ARG A 71 -0.03 10.63 4.51
N VAL A 72 0.79 11.08 3.57
CA VAL A 72 1.87 10.28 2.99
C VAL A 72 3.20 10.89 3.43
N PRO A 73 4.14 10.12 4.01
CA PRO A 73 5.46 10.64 4.33
C PRO A 73 6.17 11.10 3.04
N ILE A 74 6.94 12.20 3.14
CA ILE A 74 7.67 12.80 2.00
C ILE A 74 8.61 11.79 1.32
N ASN A 75 9.06 10.76 2.06
CA ASN A 75 9.84 9.64 1.54
C ASN A 75 9.02 8.34 1.51
N TYR A 76 7.93 8.34 0.75
CA TYR A 76 7.06 7.18 0.61
C TYR A 76 7.75 6.07 -0.20
N LYS A 77 7.77 4.86 0.36
CA LYS A 77 8.25 3.65 -0.31
C LYS A 77 7.08 2.74 -0.57
N TYR A 78 6.95 2.26 -1.80
CA TYR A 78 5.87 1.38 -2.17
C TYR A 78 5.96 0.05 -1.37
N PRO A 79 4.84 -0.40 -0.78
CA PRO A 79 4.73 -1.75 -0.24
C PRO A 79 4.98 -2.77 -1.34
N TYR A 80 5.81 -3.78 -1.02
CA TYR A 80 6.01 -4.92 -1.90
C TYR A 80 6.15 -6.20 -1.10
N THR A 81 5.68 -7.30 -1.70
CA THR A 81 5.84 -8.64 -1.16
C THR A 81 6.78 -9.43 -2.05
N THR A 82 7.83 -10.00 -1.45
CA THR A 82 8.70 -10.98 -2.10
C THR A 82 8.27 -12.38 -1.71
N GLN A 83 8.25 -13.29 -2.68
CA GLN A 83 7.96 -14.70 -2.45
C GLN A 83 9.07 -15.55 -3.06
N TRP A 84 9.45 -16.62 -2.36
CA TRP A 84 10.40 -17.61 -2.86
C TRP A 84 9.92 -19.03 -2.58
N SER A 85 10.25 -19.92 -3.49
CA SER A 85 10.00 -21.35 -3.37
C SER A 85 11.25 -22.15 -3.75
N LEU A 86 11.46 -23.26 -3.06
CA LEU A 86 12.51 -24.23 -3.35
C LEU A 86 11.95 -25.63 -3.13
N ASP A 87 12.02 -26.46 -4.16
CA ASP A 87 11.54 -27.83 -4.15
C ASP A 87 12.64 -28.78 -4.62
N VAL A 88 12.81 -29.89 -3.90
CA VAL A 88 13.74 -30.96 -4.26
C VAL A 88 12.99 -32.27 -4.30
N GLN A 89 12.84 -32.80 -5.50
CA GLN A 89 12.20 -34.08 -5.75
C GLN A 89 13.25 -35.10 -6.18
N ARG A 90 13.29 -36.26 -5.53
CA ARG A 90 14.19 -37.36 -5.87
C ARG A 90 13.48 -38.70 -5.93
N GLU A 91 13.68 -39.42 -7.02
CA GLU A 91 13.34 -40.82 -7.17
C GLU A 91 14.41 -41.70 -6.49
N MET A 92 13.97 -42.52 -5.54
CA MET A 92 14.75 -43.51 -4.82
C MET A 92 14.51 -44.93 -5.38
N LEU A 93 15.12 -45.95 -4.77
CA LEU A 93 14.95 -47.33 -5.25
C LEU A 93 13.50 -47.81 -5.07
N ARG A 94 13.08 -48.71 -5.98
CA ARG A 94 11.78 -49.38 -5.98
C ARG A 94 10.58 -48.45 -6.24
N GLY A 95 10.79 -47.37 -6.99
CA GLY A 95 9.72 -46.46 -7.42
C GLY A 95 9.26 -45.47 -6.34
N TRP A 96 9.97 -45.38 -5.22
CA TRP A 96 9.70 -44.38 -4.19
C TRP A 96 10.14 -42.99 -4.67
N ILE A 97 9.29 -41.99 -4.47
CA ILE A 97 9.62 -40.58 -4.74
C ILE A 97 9.55 -39.84 -3.41
N LEU A 98 10.65 -39.15 -3.07
CA LEU A 98 10.71 -38.23 -1.96
C LEU A 98 10.66 -36.80 -2.52
N ASP A 99 9.78 -35.98 -1.96
CA ASP A 99 9.65 -34.57 -2.31
C ASP A 99 9.71 -33.72 -1.04
N VAL A 100 10.53 -32.67 -1.07
CA VAL A 100 10.72 -31.74 0.04
C VAL A 100 10.70 -30.33 -0.52
N GLY A 101 9.73 -29.54 -0.07
CA GLY A 101 9.53 -28.15 -0.47
C GLY A 101 9.71 -27.18 0.70
N TYR A 102 10.24 -26.00 0.41
CA TYR A 102 10.31 -24.86 1.32
C TYR A 102 9.78 -23.61 0.62
N TYR A 103 8.84 -22.93 1.28
CA TYR A 103 8.15 -21.77 0.75
C TYR A 103 8.23 -20.65 1.78
N GLY A 104 8.56 -19.45 1.32
CA GLY A 104 8.62 -18.26 2.16
C GLY A 104 8.04 -17.04 1.48
N ASN A 105 7.42 -16.18 2.28
CA ASN A 105 7.02 -14.85 1.88
C ASN A 105 7.64 -13.82 2.83
N ASN A 106 7.92 -12.63 2.30
CA ASN A 106 8.29 -11.49 3.11
C ASN A 106 7.62 -10.24 2.55
N GLY A 107 6.86 -9.59 3.41
CA GLY A 107 6.22 -8.32 3.12
C GLY A 107 7.07 -7.17 3.64
N ILE A 108 7.45 -6.24 2.77
CA ILE A 108 8.30 -5.09 3.13
C ILE A 108 7.51 -3.79 2.86
N HIS A 109 7.54 -2.88 3.84
CA HIS A 109 6.83 -1.60 3.82
C HIS A 109 5.29 -1.72 3.74
N LEU A 110 4.70 -2.79 4.29
CA LEU A 110 3.23 -2.89 4.35
C LEU A 110 2.66 -1.68 5.08
N PRO A 111 1.54 -1.09 4.61
CA PRO A 111 0.93 0.06 5.25
C PRO A 111 0.39 -0.37 6.62
N GLY A 112 1.13 -0.03 7.66
CA GLY A 112 0.69 -0.15 9.04
C GLY A 112 0.18 1.20 9.51
N PHE A 113 -0.98 1.22 10.15
CA PHE A 113 -1.33 2.35 10.99
C PHE A 113 -0.31 2.42 12.13
N LEU A 114 0.41 3.53 12.24
CA LEU A 114 1.16 3.85 13.46
C LEU A 114 0.13 4.01 14.56
N ASP A 115 -0.01 3.00 15.42
CA ASP A 115 -0.76 3.11 16.66
C ASP A 115 0.09 3.95 17.60
N ILE A 116 -0.08 5.28 17.52
CA ILE A 116 0.46 6.21 18.50
C ILE A 116 -0.43 6.05 19.72
N ASN A 117 -0.14 5.00 20.49
CA ASN A 117 -0.75 4.78 21.78
C ASN A 117 -0.35 5.97 22.67
N GLN A 118 -1.28 6.91 22.82
CA GLN A 118 -1.18 8.09 23.70
C GLN A 118 -1.56 7.71 25.13
#